data_AF-A0A7Y3E7L7-F1
#
_entry.id   AF-A0A7Y3E7L7-F1
#
_cell.length_a   1.000
_cell.length_b   1.000
_cell.length_c   1.000
_cell.angle_alpha   90.00
_cell.angle_beta   90.00
_cell.angle_gamma   90.00
#
_symmetry.space_group_name_H-M   'P 1'
#
loop_
_entity.id
_entity.type
_entity.pdbx_description
1 polymer ?
#
loop_
_entity_poly.entity_id
_entity_poly.type
_entity_poly.pdbx_seq_one_letter_code
_entity_poly.pdbx_strand_id
1 'polypeptide(L)' 'MLNWLKKKTEIEKLKLRYQKLMKKSFKAALSDTKKSDEFHQEARYIFNRIKDHESNKR' A
#
# COMPACT_ATOMS: atom_id res chain seq x y z
N MET A 1 20.09 -13.33 -18.36
CA MET A 1 20.51 -13.35 -16.94
C MET A 1 19.28 -13.28 -16.05
N LEU A 2 18.65 -14.42 -15.74
CA LEU A 2 17.19 -14.50 -15.50
C LEU A 2 16.75 -14.97 -14.09
N ASN A 3 17.62 -15.09 -13.08
CA ASN A 3 17.25 -15.87 -11.89
C ASN A 3 17.42 -15.22 -10.50
N TRP A 4 17.24 -13.91 -10.36
CA TRP A 4 17.00 -13.31 -9.03
C TRP A 4 15.58 -12.77 -8.89
N LEU A 5 14.60 -13.67 -8.98
CA LEU A 5 13.30 -13.47 -8.33
C LEU A 5 13.52 -13.40 -6.81
N LYS A 6 14.07 -12.29 -6.32
CA LYS A 6 14.14 -12.00 -4.89
C LYS A 6 12.70 -12.00 -4.38
N LYS A 7 12.40 -12.92 -3.46
CA LYS A 7 11.10 -12.91 -2.76
C LYS A 7 10.94 -11.52 -2.16
N LYS A 8 9.82 -10.87 -2.49
CA LYS A 8 9.52 -9.54 -1.96
C LYS A 8 9.51 -9.63 -0.44
N THR A 9 10.28 -8.75 0.19
CA THR A 9 10.28 -8.55 1.63
C THR A 9 8.89 -8.12 2.09
N GLU A 10 8.56 -8.36 3.37
CA GLU A 10 7.25 -7.97 3.92
C GLU A 10 6.96 -6.48 3.73
N ILE A 11 7.98 -5.64 3.86
CA ILE A 11 7.87 -4.20 3.62
C ILE A 11 7.55 -3.86 2.15
N GLU A 12 8.14 -4.57 1.19
CA GLU A 12 7.82 -4.40 -0.23
C GLU A 12 6.38 -4.85 -0.54
N LYS A 13 5.91 -5.93 0.10
CA LYS A 13 4.51 -6.36 -0.02
C LYS A 13 3.55 -5.30 0.52
N LEU A 14 3.86 -4.71 1.67
CA LEU A 14 3.07 -3.62 2.25
C LEU A 14 3.05 -2.39 1.33
N LYS A 15 4.21 -1.96 0.81
CA LYS A 15 4.31 -0.83 -0.13
C LYS A 15 3.50 -1.07 -1.41
N LEU A 16 3.53 -2.28 -1.96
CA LEU A 16 2.72 -2.62 -3.13
C LEU A 16 1.22 -2.63 -2.85
N ARG A 17 0.82 -3.12 -1.67
CA ARG A 17 -0.59 -3.14 -1.28
C ARG A 17 -1.10 -1.70 -1.07
N TYR A 18 -0.31 -0.85 -0.42
CA TYR A 18 -0.58 0.58 -0.31
C TYR A 18 -0.77 1.23 -1.69
N GLN A 19 0.17 1.02 -2.61
CA GLN A 19 0.09 1.58 -3.97
C GLN A 19 -1.17 1.12 -4.72
N LYS A 20 -1.55 -0.16 -4.59
CA LYS A 20 -2.77 -0.70 -5.20
C LYS A 20 -4.03 -0.04 -4.63
N LEU A 21 -4.11 0.15 -3.32
CA LEU A 21 -5.25 0.80 -2.68
C LEU A 21 -5.35 2.27 -3.07
N MET A 22 -4.24 3.00 -3.09
CA MET A 22 -4.22 4.40 -3.56
C MET A 22 -4.67 4.53 -5.01
N LYS A 23 -4.22 3.63 -5.91
CA LYS A 23 -4.71 3.60 -7.29
C LYS A 23 -6.21 3.32 -7.38
N LYS A 24 -6.74 2.44 -6.53
CA LYS A 24 -8.18 2.16 -6.47
C LYS A 24 -8.96 3.35 -5.92
N SER A 25 -8.47 3.99 -4.87
CA SER A 25 -9.03 5.21 -4.27
C SER A 25 -9.14 6.32 -5.32
N PHE A 26 -8.07 6.57 -6.08
CA PHE A 26 -8.08 7.57 -7.16
C PHE A 26 -9.11 7.26 -8.24
N LYS A 27 -9.19 6.00 -8.68
CA LYS A 27 -10.20 5.58 -9.68
C LYS A 27 -11.63 5.69 -9.13
N ALA A 28 -11.84 5.34 -7.87
CA ALA A 28 -13.13 5.44 -7.21
C ALA A 28 -13.54 6.89 -6.96
N ALA A 29 -12.60 7.82 -6.73
CA ALA A 29 -12.90 9.23 -6.46
C ALA A 29 -13.73 9.90 -7.58
N LEU A 30 -13.61 9.38 -8.82
CA LEU A 30 -14.31 9.91 -9.98
C LEU A 30 -15.79 9.46 -10.06
N SER A 31 -16.18 8.41 -9.34
CA SER A 31 -17.52 7.82 -9.46
C SER A 31 -18.22 7.56 -8.11
N ASP A 32 -17.46 7.30 -7.06
CA ASP A 32 -17.94 6.97 -5.73
C ASP A 32 -16.93 7.46 -4.68
N THR A 33 -17.21 8.63 -4.11
CA THR A 33 -16.38 9.27 -3.10
C THR A 33 -16.32 8.48 -1.80
N LYS A 34 -17.42 7.85 -1.37
CA LYS A 34 -17.42 6.98 -0.17
C LYS A 34 -16.47 5.81 -0.34
N LYS A 35 -16.53 5.15 -1.49
CA LYS A 35 -15.65 4.02 -1.80
C LYS A 35 -14.19 4.47 -1.96
N SER A 36 -13.98 5.68 -2.48
CA SER A 36 -12.64 6.29 -2.50
C SER A 36 -12.08 6.46 -1.10
N ASP A 37 -12.88 6.98 -0.17
CA ASP A 37 -12.52 7.20 1.23
C ASP A 37 -12.24 5.88 1.95
N GLU A 38 -13.05 4.85 1.73
CA GLU A 38 -12.80 3.49 2.27
C GLU A 38 -11.43 2.96 1.84
N PHE A 39 -11.10 3.05 0.54
CA PHE A 39 -9.79 2.66 0.05
C PHE A 39 -8.66 3.52 0.62
N HIS A 40 -8.93 4.81 0.85
CA HIS A 40 -7.96 5.73 1.45
C HIS A 40 -7.69 5.39 2.93
N GLN A 41 -8.73 5.03 3.68
CA GLN A 41 -8.63 4.58 5.07
C GLN A 41 -7.84 3.27 5.18
N GLU A 42 -8.14 2.28 4.32
CA GLU A 42 -7.37 1.02 4.30
C GLU A 42 -5.90 1.28 3.94
N ALA A 43 -5.64 2.16 2.97
CA ALA A 43 -4.28 2.55 2.61
C ALA A 43 -3.54 3.24 3.77
N ARG A 44 -4.22 4.10 4.54
CA ARG A 44 -3.63 4.77 5.72
C ARG A 44 -3.22 3.76 6.80
N TYR A 45 -4.01 2.71 7.04
CA TYR A 45 -3.63 1.63 7.95
C TYR A 45 -2.34 0.93 7.50
N ILE A 46 -2.22 0.61 6.20
CA ILE A 46 -1.00 -0.01 5.66
C ILE A 46 0.19 0.93 5.74
N PHE A 47 0.00 2.23 5.49
CA PHE A 47 1.05 3.23 5.61
C PHE A 47 1.61 3.30 7.03
N ASN A 48 0.74 3.28 8.05
CA ASN A 48 1.18 3.22 9.45
C ASN A 48 2.02 1.97 9.72
N ARG A 49 1.60 0.80 9.24
CA ARG A 49 2.39 -0.43 9.38
C ARG A 49 3.75 -0.37 8.69
N ILE A 50 3.85 0.31 7.54
CA ILE A 50 5.13 0.56 6.86
C ILE A 50 6.01 1.46 7.73
N LYS A 51 5.44 2.56 8.26
CA LYS A 51 6.14 3.51 9.12
C LYS A 51 6.65 2.84 10.39
N ASP A 52 5.84 2.00 11.03
CA ASP A 52 6.24 1.26 12.23
C ASP A 52 7.40 0.30 11.91
N HIS A 53 7.32 -0.41 10.79
CA HIS A 53 8.38 -1.32 10.34
C HIS A 53 9.68 -0.59 9.98
N GLU A 54 9.63 0.63 9.46
CA GLU A 54 10.82 1.47 9.18
C GLU A 54 11.37 2.14 10.44
N SER A 55 10.50 2.51 11.38
CA SER A 55 10.90 3.12 12.66
C SER A 55 11.56 2.12 13.61
N ASN A 56 11.09 0.87 13.63
CA ASN A 56 11.63 -0.20 14.49
C ASN A 56 12.95 -0.80 13.95
N LYS A 57 13.48 -0.26 12.85
CA LYS A 57 14.78 -0.60 12.26
C LYS A 57 15.89 0.42 12.59
N ARG A 58 15.58 1.46 13.37
CA ARG A 58 16.54 2.49 13.82
C ARG A 58 17.13 2.16 15.17
#